data_AF-A0A4D7C7N5-F1
#
_entry.id   AF-A0A4D7C7N5-F1
#
_cell.length_a   1.000
_cell.length_b   1.000
_cell.length_c   1.000
_cell.angle_alpha   90.00
_cell.angle_beta   90.00
_cell.angle_gamma   90.00
#
_symmetry.space_group_name_H-M   'P 1'
#
loop_
_entity.id
_entity.type
_entity.pdbx_description
1 polymer ?
#
loop_
_entity_poly.entity_id
_entity_poly.type
_entity_poly.pdbx_seq_one_letter_code
_entity_poly.pdbx_strand_id
1 'polypeptide(L)'
;MLWFGFVYATVHDMLWFHAAAVPEAIRPQVKPLYFALMHLIGGSSFALGLLGLYVLYGPVRKGVAGAATALTLVYLLPFAVAAYTAVELAERTGAPTAWYNMAILSAITLAGYGAHALSKRGPLAQA
;
A
#
# COMPACT_ATOMS: atom_id res chain seq x y z
N MET A 1 -4.26 -1.56 -4.57
CA MET A 1 -3.16 -2.53 -4.32
C MET A 1 -2.85 -3.36 -5.56
N LEU A 2 -3.79 -4.12 -6.13
CA LEU A 2 -3.52 -4.95 -7.32
C LEU A 2 -3.02 -4.14 -8.53
N TRP A 3 -3.77 -3.13 -8.97
CA TRP A 3 -3.37 -2.30 -10.12
C TRP A 3 -2.04 -1.58 -9.87
N PHE A 4 -1.92 -0.89 -8.73
CA PHE A 4 -0.67 -0.24 -8.33
C PHE A 4 0.52 -1.22 -8.32
N GLY A 5 0.33 -2.39 -7.72
CA GLY A 5 1.36 -3.42 -7.63
C GLY A 5 1.79 -3.94 -8.99
N PHE A 6 0.83 -4.19 -9.88
CA PHE A 6 1.10 -4.59 -11.26
C PHE A 6 1.90 -3.52 -12.01
N VAL A 7 1.40 -2.28 -12.03
CA VAL A 7 2.06 -1.17 -12.76
C VAL A 7 3.49 -0.96 -12.28
N TYR A 8 3.72 -0.94 -10.96
CA TYR A 8 5.05 -0.73 -10.39
C TYR A 8 5.98 -1.94 -10.63
N ALA A 9 5.44 -3.15 -10.62
CA ALA A 9 6.23 -4.36 -10.87
C ALA A 9 6.62 -4.53 -12.36
N THR A 10 5.97 -3.81 -13.27
CA THR A 10 6.21 -3.92 -14.72
C THR A 10 6.81 -2.65 -15.32
N VAL A 11 7.41 -1.76 -14.52
CA VAL A 11 8.03 -0.55 -15.06
C VAL A 11 9.28 -0.90 -15.86
N HIS A 12 9.37 -0.37 -17.09
CA HIS A 12 10.53 -0.52 -17.97
C HIS A 12 11.40 0.75 -18.02
N ASP A 13 10.92 1.85 -17.44
CA ASP A 13 11.67 3.09 -17.30
C ASP A 13 11.34 3.80 -15.98
N MET A 14 12.14 4.79 -15.61
CA MET A 14 11.82 5.66 -14.49
C MET A 14 10.50 6.37 -14.77
N LEU A 15 9.52 6.20 -13.88
CA LEU A 15 8.28 6.98 -13.94
C LEU A 15 8.63 8.47 -13.96
N TRP A 16 7.90 9.26 -14.74
CA TRP A 16 8.23 10.65 -15.04
C TRP A 16 8.53 11.51 -13.79
N PHE A 17 7.81 11.28 -12.70
CA PHE A 17 8.01 11.99 -11.42
C PHE A 17 9.26 11.55 -10.66
N HIS A 18 9.70 10.30 -10.79
CA HIS A 18 10.99 9.84 -10.26
C HIS A 18 12.15 10.32 -11.11
N ALA A 19 11.99 10.34 -12.45
CA ALA A 19 12.99 10.88 -13.36
C ALA A 19 13.23 12.38 -13.12
N ALA A 20 12.16 13.14 -12.83
CA ALA A 20 12.25 14.56 -12.48
C ALA A 20 13.04 14.82 -11.19
N ALA A 21 13.05 13.87 -10.25
CA ALA A 21 13.76 13.97 -8.98
C ALA A 21 15.26 13.61 -9.06
N VAL A 22 15.73 13.11 -10.22
CA VAL A 22 17.12 12.65 -10.39
C VAL A 22 17.81 13.44 -11.50
N PRO A 23 18.98 14.07 -11.23
CA PRO A 23 19.79 14.72 -12.24
C PRO A 23 20.15 13.78 -13.39
N GLU A 24 20.05 14.26 -14.63
CA GLU A 24 20.19 13.44 -15.83
C GLU A 24 21.52 12.68 -15.90
N ALA A 25 22.62 13.32 -15.46
CA ALA A 25 23.95 12.74 -15.44
C ALA A 25 24.08 11.47 -14.57
N ILE A 26 23.25 11.33 -13.52
CA ILE A 26 23.32 10.18 -12.59
C ILE A 26 22.18 9.18 -12.80
N ARG A 27 21.19 9.48 -13.64
CA ARG A 27 20.06 8.58 -13.94
C ARG A 27 20.49 7.17 -14.33
N PRO A 28 21.50 6.96 -15.22
CA PRO A 28 21.92 5.61 -15.60
C PRO A 28 22.42 4.78 -14.40
N GLN A 29 23.04 5.43 -13.41
CA GLN A 29 23.62 4.77 -12.24
C GLN A 29 22.56 4.37 -11.22
N VAL A 30 21.51 5.19 -11.05
CA VAL A 30 20.42 4.90 -10.09
C VAL A 30 19.33 4.00 -10.66
N LYS A 31 19.25 3.87 -12.00
CA LYS A 31 18.20 3.12 -12.69
C LYS A 31 18.08 1.65 -12.24
N PRO A 32 19.16 0.87 -12.04
CA PRO A 32 19.06 -0.49 -11.52
C PRO A 32 18.46 -0.56 -10.11
N LEU A 33 18.89 0.34 -9.22
CA LEU A 33 18.36 0.42 -7.86
C LEU A 33 16.88 0.81 -7.87
N TYR A 34 16.52 1.81 -8.68
CA TYR A 34 15.14 2.22 -8.89
C TYR A 34 14.27 1.04 -9.33
N PHE A 35 14.69 0.27 -10.34
CA PHE A 35 13.92 -0.89 -10.78
C PHE A 35 13.80 -1.97 -9.72
N ALA A 36 14.86 -2.27 -8.98
CA ALA A 36 14.78 -3.23 -7.86
C ALA A 36 13.74 -2.78 -6.83
N LEU A 37 13.71 -1.49 -6.49
CA LEU A 37 12.72 -0.91 -5.57
C LEU A 37 11.30 -0.98 -6.13
N MET A 38 11.09 -0.66 -7.41
CA MET A 38 9.76 -0.71 -8.05
C MET A 38 9.24 -2.15 -8.14
N HIS A 39 10.08 -3.13 -8.48
CA HIS A 39 9.70 -4.54 -8.47
C HIS A 39 9.36 -5.04 -7.06
N LEU A 40 10.17 -4.66 -6.06
CA LEU A 40 9.91 -5.03 -4.66
C LEU A 40 8.60 -4.45 -4.16
N ILE A 41 8.41 -3.13 -4.31
CA ILE A 41 7.20 -2.42 -3.86
C ILE A 41 5.98 -2.90 -4.65
N GLY A 42 6.11 -3.03 -5.97
CA GLY A 42 5.07 -3.47 -6.87
C GLY A 42 4.64 -4.91 -6.58
N GLY A 43 5.59 -5.84 -6.53
CA GLY A 43 5.36 -7.25 -6.22
C GLY A 43 4.74 -7.45 -4.83
N SER A 44 5.26 -6.74 -3.82
CA SER A 44 4.69 -6.78 -2.46
C SER A 44 3.27 -6.25 -2.42
N SER A 45 2.99 -5.14 -3.10
CA SER A 45 1.64 -4.54 -3.18
C SER A 45 0.66 -5.44 -3.93
N PHE A 46 1.11 -6.11 -4.98
CA PHE A 46 0.31 -7.07 -5.72
C PHE A 46 -0.03 -8.30 -4.87
N ALA A 47 0.98 -8.89 -4.21
CA ALA A 47 0.80 -10.02 -3.30
C ALA A 47 -0.13 -9.69 -2.13
N LEU A 48 0.03 -8.51 -1.50
CA LEU A 48 -0.88 -8.02 -0.47
C LEU A 48 -2.30 -7.85 -1.01
N GLY A 49 -2.45 -7.31 -2.22
CA GLY A 49 -3.75 -7.21 -2.89
C GLY A 49 -4.43 -8.58 -3.08
N LEU A 50 -3.68 -9.59 -3.52
CA LEU A 50 -4.18 -10.95 -3.67
C LEU A 50 -4.54 -11.58 -2.32
N LEU A 51 -3.71 -11.38 -1.29
CA LEU A 51 -3.99 -11.82 0.08
C LEU A 51 -5.29 -11.18 0.58
N GLY A 52 -5.49 -9.88 0.35
CA GLY A 52 -6.73 -9.20 0.72
C GLY A 52 -7.95 -9.77 0.00
N LEU A 53 -7.84 -10.08 -1.30
CA LEU A 53 -8.92 -10.78 -2.00
C LEU A 53 -9.18 -12.15 -1.36
N TYR A 54 -8.15 -12.96 -1.13
CA TYR A 54 -8.31 -14.27 -0.50
C TYR A 54 -9.02 -14.17 0.86
N VAL A 55 -8.57 -13.26 1.74
CA VAL A 55 -9.16 -13.08 3.07
C VAL A 55 -10.59 -12.56 2.98
N LEU A 56 -10.87 -11.63 2.07
CA LEU A 56 -12.21 -11.07 1.86
C LEU A 56 -13.18 -12.13 1.32
N TYR A 57 -12.79 -12.88 0.30
CA TYR A 57 -13.64 -13.89 -0.35
C TYR A 57 -13.77 -15.19 0.47
N GLY A 58 -12.82 -15.51 1.33
CA GLY A 58 -12.83 -16.68 2.19
C GLY A 58 -13.21 -16.36 3.64
N PRO A 59 -12.23 -16.19 4.55
CA PRO A 59 -12.44 -15.97 5.98
C PRO A 59 -13.52 -14.94 6.35
N VAL A 60 -13.52 -13.76 5.73
CA VAL A 60 -14.48 -12.69 6.08
C VAL A 60 -15.90 -13.08 5.68
N ARG A 61 -16.09 -13.61 4.46
CA ARG A 61 -17.41 -14.10 4.00
C ARG A 61 -17.92 -15.30 4.80
N LYS A 62 -17.02 -16.16 5.29
CA LYS A 62 -17.35 -17.29 6.16
C LYS A 62 -17.60 -16.88 7.62
N GLY A 63 -17.52 -15.60 7.95
CA GLY A 63 -17.80 -15.10 9.30
C GLY A 63 -16.70 -15.39 10.32
N VAL A 64 -15.48 -15.75 9.88
CA VAL A 64 -14.36 -16.04 10.80
C VAL A 64 -14.06 -14.80 11.66
N ALA A 65 -14.10 -14.98 12.99
CA ALA A 65 -13.88 -13.91 13.94
C ALA A 65 -12.48 -13.30 13.78
N GLY A 66 -12.39 -11.98 13.82
CA GLY A 66 -11.12 -11.25 13.73
C GLY A 66 -10.46 -11.21 12.35
N ALA A 67 -10.95 -11.93 11.34
CA ALA A 67 -10.31 -11.97 10.01
C ALA A 67 -10.19 -10.59 9.35
N ALA A 68 -11.26 -9.77 9.41
CA ALA A 68 -11.24 -8.41 8.90
C ALA A 68 -10.30 -7.49 9.69
N THR A 69 -10.21 -7.68 11.01
CA THR A 69 -9.30 -6.92 11.89
C THR A 69 -7.85 -7.26 11.57
N ALA A 70 -7.52 -8.55 11.47
CA ALA A 70 -6.19 -9.03 11.12
C ALA A 70 -5.75 -8.50 9.75
N LEU A 71 -6.62 -8.59 8.74
CA LEU A 71 -6.34 -8.03 7.41
C LEU A 71 -6.07 -6.53 7.46
N THR A 72 -6.87 -5.79 8.24
CA THR A 72 -6.70 -4.34 8.42
C THR A 72 -5.34 -4.01 9.04
N LEU A 73 -4.95 -4.69 10.12
CA LEU A 73 -3.65 -4.49 10.77
C LEU A 73 -2.49 -4.82 9.82
N VAL A 74 -2.60 -5.91 9.06
CA VAL A 74 -1.60 -6.31 8.06
C VAL A 74 -1.43 -5.24 6.98
N TYR A 75 -2.50 -4.52 6.60
CA TYR A 75 -2.40 -3.43 5.63
C TYR A 75 -1.84 -2.13 6.22
N LEU A 76 -2.12 -1.83 7.49
CA LEU A 76 -1.62 -0.63 8.15
C LEU A 76 -0.10 -0.66 8.36
N LEU A 77 0.48 -1.84 8.61
CA LEU A 77 1.92 -1.99 8.85
C LEU A 77 2.78 -1.48 7.67
N PRO A 78 2.58 -1.92 6.42
CA PRO A 78 3.29 -1.37 5.27
C PRO A 78 3.09 0.14 5.09
N PHE A 79 1.91 0.68 5.36
CA PHE A 79 1.67 2.13 5.23
C PHE A 79 2.43 2.92 6.30
N ALA A 80 2.48 2.41 7.54
CA ALA A 80 3.25 3.02 8.61
C ALA A 80 4.75 3.04 8.29
N VAL A 81 5.29 1.91 7.82
CA VAL A 81 6.70 1.82 7.40
C VAL A 81 6.97 2.76 6.22
N ALA A 82 6.12 2.77 5.20
CA ALA A 82 6.28 3.67 4.06
C ALA A 82 6.19 5.15 4.45
N ALA A 83 5.30 5.51 5.38
CA ALA A 83 5.20 6.87 5.90
C ALA A 83 6.47 7.27 6.66
N TYR A 84 6.96 6.40 7.54
CA TYR A 84 8.20 6.61 8.28
C TYR A 84 9.40 6.80 7.34
N THR A 85 9.56 5.91 6.36
CA THR A 85 10.63 6.02 5.36
C THR A 85 10.52 7.30 4.53
N ALA A 86 9.30 7.75 4.18
CA ALA A 86 9.10 9.00 3.46
C ALA A 86 9.48 10.23 4.29
N VAL A 87 9.15 10.25 5.58
CA VAL A 87 9.55 11.32 6.51
C VAL A 87 11.07 11.33 6.67
N GLU A 88 11.68 10.19 6.97
CA GLU A 88 13.13 10.07 7.13
C GLU A 88 13.88 10.51 5.86
N LEU A 89 13.39 10.14 4.68
CA LEU A 89 13.98 10.57 3.41
C LEU A 89 13.89 12.09 3.22
N ALA A 90 12.74 12.70 3.54
CA ALA A 90 12.58 14.15 3.46
C ALA A 90 13.53 14.87 4.42
N GLU A 91 13.65 14.39 5.65
CA GLU A 91 14.56 14.96 6.66
C GLU A 91 16.03 14.87 6.22
N ARG A 92 16.44 13.75 5.62
CA ARG A 92 17.83 13.53 5.18
C ARG A 92 18.21 14.23 3.89
N THR A 93 17.26 14.45 2.98
CA THR A 93 17.55 14.91 1.61
C THR A 93 16.94 16.26 1.24
N GLY A 94 16.00 16.77 2.05
CA GLY A 94 15.19 17.93 1.72
C GLY A 94 14.20 17.70 0.56
N ALA A 95 14.13 16.48 0.02
CA ALA A 95 13.24 16.17 -1.10
C ALA A 95 11.77 16.19 -0.65
N PRO A 96 10.85 16.74 -1.46
CA PRO A 96 9.43 16.68 -1.17
C PRO A 96 8.96 15.22 -1.23
N THR A 97 8.52 14.68 -0.09
CA THR A 97 7.94 13.33 -0.02
C THR A 97 6.46 13.39 0.32
N ALA A 98 5.66 12.59 -0.39
CA ALA A 98 4.21 12.57 -0.22
C ALA A 98 3.79 11.58 0.87
N TRP A 99 4.33 11.71 2.08
CA TRP A 99 4.00 10.83 3.22
C TRP A 99 2.50 10.84 3.54
N TYR A 100 1.82 11.96 3.29
CA TYR A 100 0.37 12.13 3.50
C TYR A 100 -0.47 11.13 2.68
N ASN A 101 0.04 10.63 1.55
CA ASN A 101 -0.63 9.57 0.80
C ASN A 101 -0.81 8.30 1.63
N MET A 102 0.17 7.96 2.48
CA MET A 102 0.08 6.79 3.36
C MET A 102 -0.95 7.01 4.48
N ALA A 103 -1.08 8.24 4.98
CA ALA A 103 -2.10 8.61 5.95
C ALA A 103 -3.52 8.49 5.35
N ILE A 104 -3.71 8.97 4.11
CA ILE A 104 -4.98 8.84 3.38
C ILE A 104 -5.33 7.37 3.15
N LEU A 105 -4.37 6.55 2.69
CA LEU A 105 -4.59 5.11 2.48
C LEU A 105 -4.94 4.38 3.78
N SER A 106 -4.30 4.77 4.88
CA SER A 106 -4.62 4.25 6.22
C SER A 106 -6.04 4.63 6.65
N ALA A 107 -6.44 5.89 6.44
CA ALA A 107 -7.79 6.37 6.74
C ALA A 107 -8.87 5.63 5.93
N ILE A 108 -8.64 5.41 4.63
CA ILE A 108 -9.56 4.62 3.78
C ILE A 108 -9.67 3.18 4.28
N THR A 109 -8.55 2.56 4.67
CA THR A 109 -8.52 1.19 5.19
C THR A 109 -9.31 1.10 6.50
N LEU A 110 -9.10 2.05 7.42
CA LEU A 110 -9.83 2.14 8.68
C LEU A 110 -11.33 2.40 8.44
N ALA A 111 -11.70 3.26 7.48
CA ALA A 111 -13.09 3.51 7.13
C ALA A 111 -13.77 2.24 6.58
N GLY A 112 -13.09 1.49 5.72
CA GLY A 112 -13.59 0.20 5.21
C GLY A 112 -13.81 -0.82 6.34
N TYR A 113 -12.86 -0.92 7.27
CA TYR A 113 -13.03 -1.75 8.47
C TYR A 113 -14.17 -1.27 9.37
N GLY A 114 -14.30 0.04 9.58
CA GLY A 114 -15.38 0.65 10.34
C GLY A 114 -16.75 0.34 9.75
N ALA A 115 -16.92 0.48 8.44
CA ALA A 115 -18.14 0.11 7.73
C ALA A 115 -18.47 -1.38 7.91
N HIS A 116 -17.47 -2.26 7.82
CA HIS A 116 -17.65 -3.70 8.10
C HIS A 116 -18.13 -3.94 9.55
N ALA A 117 -17.47 -3.31 10.53
CA ALA A 117 -17.81 -3.47 11.95
C ALA A 117 -19.24 -2.98 12.26
N LEU A 118 -19.67 -1.89 11.63
CA LEU A 118 -21.03 -1.35 11.77
C LEU A 118 -22.08 -2.20 11.06
N SER A 119 -21.76 -2.81 9.90
CA SER A 119 -22.68 -3.69 9.18
C SER A 119 -23.14 -4.91 10.01
N LYS A 120 -22.27 -5.42 10.89
CA LYS A 120 -22.59 -6.50 11.83
C LYS A 120 -23.49 -6.08 13.00
N ARG A 121 -23.76 -4.78 13.16
CA ARG A 121 -24.64 -4.21 14.21
C ARG A 121 -25.99 -3.73 13.68
N GLY A 122 -26.26 -3.89 12.37
CA GLY A 122 -27.52 -3.48 11.75
C GLY A 122 -28.67 -4.46 12.01
N PRO A 123 -29.94 -4.07 11.73
CA PRO A 123 -31.15 -4.88 12.00
C PRO A 123 -31.17 -6.27 11.35
N LEU A 124 -30.35 -6.50 10.33
CA LEU A 124 -30.26 -7.75 9.58
C LEU A 124 -29.36 -8.82 10.22
N ALA A 125 -28.66 -8.50 11.32
CA ALA A 125 -27.78 -9.45 12.02
C ALA A 125 -28.49 -10.32 13.08
N GLN A 126 -29.82 -10.19 13.22
CA GLN A 126 -30.64 -10.90 14.21
C GLN A 126 -31.66 -11.90 13.59
N ALA A 127 -31.57 -12.17 12.29
CA ALA A 127 -32.37 -13.20 11.62
C ALA A 127 -31.52 -14.45 11.35
#